data_AF-A0A956A6J8-F1
#
_entry.id   AF-A0A956A6J8-F1
#
_cell.length_a   1.000
_cell.length_b   1.000
_cell.length_c   1.000
_cell.angle_alpha   90.00
_cell.angle_beta   90.00
_cell.angle_gamma   90.00
#
_symmetry.space_group_name_H-M   'P 1'
#
loop_
_entity.id
_entity.type
_entity.pdbx_description
1 polymer ?
#
loop_
_entity_poly.entity_id
_entity_poly.type
_entity_poly.pdbx_seq_one_letter_code
_entity_poly.pdbx_strand_id
1 'polypeptide(L)'
;VTKRGEKAFEDIGCATCHVPALKGPRGLIPAYSDLLLHDMGPELADGIRMKLATGAEFRTQPLWGIVAVGPYLHDGRADTLDEAIRWHGGEGEGARDRYIALPPADKYALIAFLGSLGGADEASPGLLPPGAKAPGVGELGGPIRELTAAEQDQFDMGREVFDRDTFMSDGLGPVFNGDACRSCHFDPVIGGSGPVDVNVIRHGEVVDGTTFIAPPFGTISQRHATDGSTRPPFFEDANVTEQRQTPALFGLGLIDRVPAADIIAREDVDDADGDGISGCAQILPDGRLGRLGWKAQVPSVAEFSRDAGLAELGLTLPAQAGLTFGATHDDDDSPDPEMSLPDLTAMNFFLSNLAPPPREHHDLAKEERGEAVFGEVGCDACHVPTLKTADGVAVHAYTDVLLHDVSNGAWGIVDGLAGMGDFRTPPLWGLRLTGPYMHDGRATTIDDAIMAHAGEAETSRMRYEGLSDADRDAILAFLKSL
;
A
#
# COMPACT_ATOMS: atom_id res chain seq x y z
N VAL A 1 31.25 -2.92 -26.12
CA VAL A 1 31.20 -3.17 -24.67
C VAL A 1 30.63 -4.56 -24.39
N THR A 2 29.40 -4.87 -24.80
CA THR A 2 28.74 -6.18 -24.61
C THR A 2 29.58 -7.40 -25.01
N LYS A 3 30.20 -7.44 -26.20
CA LYS A 3 31.10 -8.54 -26.59
C LYS A 3 32.31 -8.75 -25.66
N ARG A 4 32.83 -7.67 -25.06
CA ARG A 4 33.91 -7.75 -24.06
C ARG A 4 33.37 -8.33 -22.75
N GLY A 5 32.14 -7.96 -22.39
CA GLY A 5 31.43 -8.50 -21.24
C GLY A 5 31.11 -9.98 -21.36
N GLU A 6 30.59 -10.41 -22.50
CA GLU A 6 30.33 -11.82 -22.80
C GLU A 6 31.62 -12.64 -22.67
N LYS A 7 32.71 -12.16 -23.25
CA LYS A 7 34.01 -12.80 -23.10
C LYS A 7 34.47 -12.84 -21.63
N ALA A 8 34.31 -11.76 -20.89
CA ALA A 8 34.67 -11.73 -19.46
C ALA A 8 33.83 -12.75 -18.67
N PHE A 9 32.52 -12.84 -18.95
CA PHE A 9 31.59 -13.80 -18.34
C PHE A 9 32.02 -15.26 -18.57
N GLU A 10 32.44 -15.59 -19.79
CA GLU A 10 33.01 -16.91 -20.11
C GLU A 10 34.36 -17.13 -19.42
N ASP A 11 35.28 -16.16 -19.51
CA ASP A 11 36.65 -16.28 -19.01
C ASP A 11 36.70 -16.43 -17.47
N ILE A 12 35.77 -15.79 -16.73
CA ILE A 12 35.65 -15.96 -15.29
C ILE A 12 34.83 -17.18 -14.88
N GLY A 13 34.33 -17.97 -15.83
CA GLY A 13 33.67 -19.25 -15.59
C GLY A 13 32.20 -19.18 -15.18
N CYS A 14 31.53 -18.02 -15.30
CA CYS A 14 30.08 -17.93 -15.07
C CYS A 14 29.29 -18.86 -16.01
N ALA A 15 29.77 -19.02 -17.25
CA ALA A 15 29.16 -19.88 -18.26
C ALA A 15 29.21 -21.40 -17.94
N THR A 16 29.84 -21.81 -16.83
CA THR A 16 29.86 -23.21 -16.38
C THR A 16 28.47 -23.67 -15.96
N CYS A 17 27.76 -22.84 -15.19
CA CYS A 17 26.38 -23.10 -14.76
C CYS A 17 25.37 -22.25 -15.56
N HIS A 18 25.77 -21.05 -15.99
CA HIS A 18 24.97 -20.20 -16.88
C HIS A 18 25.29 -20.45 -18.35
N VAL A 19 25.06 -21.69 -18.82
CA VAL A 19 25.41 -22.09 -20.19
C VAL A 19 24.65 -21.23 -21.22
N PRO A 20 25.32 -20.70 -22.27
CA PRO A 20 24.72 -19.68 -23.14
C PRO A 20 23.40 -20.08 -23.79
N ALA A 21 23.28 -21.35 -24.19
CA ALA A 21 22.06 -21.85 -24.80
C ALA A 21 21.77 -23.31 -24.47
N LEU A 22 20.49 -23.60 -24.28
CA LEU A 22 19.94 -24.94 -24.17
C LEU A 22 19.44 -25.43 -25.53
N LYS A 23 19.46 -26.74 -25.76
CA LYS A 23 18.91 -27.33 -26.99
C LYS A 23 17.46 -27.77 -26.77
N GLY A 24 16.52 -27.10 -27.45
CA GLY A 24 15.11 -27.46 -27.47
C GLY A 24 14.67 -28.15 -28.77
N PRO A 25 13.44 -28.70 -28.81
CA PRO A 25 12.88 -29.34 -30.02
C PRO A 25 12.64 -28.37 -31.17
N ARG A 26 12.62 -27.05 -30.91
CA ARG A 26 12.40 -25.99 -31.91
C ARG A 26 13.65 -25.13 -32.18
N GLY A 27 14.81 -25.49 -31.62
CA GLY A 27 16.05 -24.73 -31.79
C GLY A 27 16.78 -24.47 -30.47
N LEU A 28 17.77 -23.58 -30.53
CA LEU A 28 18.51 -23.13 -29.35
C LEU A 28 17.67 -22.14 -28.54
N ILE A 29 17.77 -22.24 -27.23
CA ILE A 29 17.12 -21.38 -26.25
C ILE A 29 18.25 -20.63 -25.51
N PRO A 30 18.53 -19.36 -25.83
CA PRO A 30 19.64 -18.61 -25.24
C PRO A 30 19.29 -18.12 -23.83
N ALA A 31 19.08 -19.06 -22.91
CA ALA A 31 18.62 -18.78 -21.54
C ALA A 31 19.76 -18.39 -20.58
N TYR A 32 21.02 -18.61 -20.94
CA TYR A 32 22.17 -18.43 -20.04
C TYR A 32 21.95 -19.12 -18.69
N SER A 33 21.58 -20.40 -18.75
CA SER A 33 21.23 -21.25 -17.60
C SER A 33 21.23 -22.71 -18.05
N ASP A 34 21.70 -23.60 -17.20
CA ASP A 34 21.59 -25.05 -17.39
C ASP A 34 20.32 -25.67 -16.78
N LEU A 35 19.56 -24.87 -16.00
CA LEU A 35 18.39 -25.26 -15.22
C LEU A 35 18.66 -26.35 -14.18
N LEU A 36 19.91 -26.58 -13.82
CA LEU A 36 20.31 -27.55 -12.80
C LEU A 36 20.34 -26.90 -11.43
N LEU A 37 20.31 -27.74 -10.39
CA LEU A 37 20.52 -27.33 -9.00
C LEU A 37 22.03 -27.21 -8.74
N HIS A 38 22.41 -26.13 -8.08
CA HIS A 38 23.78 -25.85 -7.67
C HIS A 38 23.83 -25.47 -6.21
N ASP A 39 24.86 -25.94 -5.50
CA ASP A 39 25.14 -25.52 -4.13
C ASP A 39 25.64 -24.07 -4.15
N MET A 40 24.85 -23.16 -3.59
CA MET A 40 25.14 -21.73 -3.49
C MET A 40 25.86 -21.36 -2.19
N GLY A 41 26.21 -22.34 -1.37
CA GLY A 41 26.94 -22.18 -0.12
C GLY A 41 26.04 -21.82 1.07
N PRO A 42 26.61 -21.85 2.29
CA PRO A 42 25.85 -21.68 3.53
C PRO A 42 25.26 -20.27 3.72
N GLU A 43 25.84 -19.23 3.13
CA GLU A 43 25.37 -17.84 3.27
C GLU A 43 24.09 -17.55 2.47
N LEU A 44 23.82 -18.35 1.44
CA LEU A 44 22.60 -18.32 0.63
C LEU A 44 21.65 -19.46 0.98
N ALA A 45 21.92 -20.22 2.05
CA ALA A 45 21.07 -21.34 2.42
C ALA A 45 19.81 -20.90 3.18
N ASP A 46 18.63 -21.37 2.77
CA ASP A 46 17.35 -21.08 3.44
C ASP A 46 17.02 -22.08 4.57
N GLY A 47 17.81 -23.16 4.69
CA GLY A 47 17.61 -24.23 5.66
C GLY A 47 16.45 -25.19 5.34
N ILE A 48 15.79 -25.04 4.20
CA ILE A 48 14.61 -25.80 3.78
C ILE A 48 15.01 -26.91 2.81
N ARG A 49 14.74 -28.16 3.18
CA ARG A 49 14.92 -29.30 2.27
C ARG A 49 13.66 -29.52 1.43
N MET A 50 13.76 -29.32 0.12
CA MET A 50 12.69 -29.65 -0.84
C MET A 50 12.99 -30.96 -1.58
N LYS A 51 12.47 -32.06 -1.05
CA LYS A 51 12.76 -33.43 -1.52
C LYS A 51 14.28 -33.71 -1.50
N LEU A 52 14.90 -33.74 -2.67
CA LEU A 52 16.33 -34.02 -2.83
C LEU A 52 17.19 -32.77 -2.67
N ALA A 53 16.67 -31.60 -3.02
CA ALA A 53 17.36 -30.32 -2.87
C ALA A 53 17.52 -29.97 -1.39
N THR A 54 18.74 -29.70 -0.98
CA THR A 54 19.09 -29.12 0.32
C THR A 54 18.77 -27.63 0.33
N GLY A 55 18.78 -27.01 1.51
CA GLY A 55 18.51 -25.57 1.61
C GLY A 55 19.57 -24.66 0.99
N ALA A 56 20.71 -25.21 0.56
CA ALA A 56 21.76 -24.47 -0.15
C ALA A 56 21.69 -24.66 -1.67
N GLU A 57 20.82 -25.55 -2.17
CA GLU A 57 20.77 -25.91 -3.59
C GLU A 57 19.66 -25.16 -4.33
N PHE A 58 20.05 -24.29 -5.26
CA PHE A 58 19.14 -23.49 -6.07
C PHE A 58 19.32 -23.77 -7.55
N ARG A 59 18.22 -23.66 -8.30
CA ARG A 59 18.26 -23.79 -9.75
C ARG A 59 18.89 -22.54 -10.35
N THR A 60 19.78 -22.68 -11.34
CA THR A 60 20.25 -21.51 -12.09
C THR A 60 19.07 -20.76 -12.72
N GLN A 61 18.92 -19.47 -12.39
CA GLN A 61 17.91 -18.61 -12.98
C GLN A 61 18.31 -18.29 -14.43
N PRO A 62 17.41 -18.45 -15.42
CA PRO A 62 17.63 -17.95 -16.77
C PRO A 62 17.91 -16.45 -16.76
N LEU A 63 19.03 -16.03 -17.36
CA LEU A 63 19.45 -14.63 -17.39
C LEU A 63 18.85 -13.84 -18.56
N TRP A 64 18.00 -14.47 -19.38
CA TRP A 64 17.21 -13.77 -20.38
C TRP A 64 16.28 -12.74 -19.71
N GLY A 65 16.26 -11.49 -20.15
CA GLY A 65 15.42 -10.48 -19.49
C GLY A 65 15.84 -10.12 -18.05
N ILE A 66 17.06 -10.47 -17.61
CA ILE A 66 17.45 -10.37 -16.19
C ILE A 66 17.29 -8.97 -15.60
N VAL A 67 17.43 -7.92 -16.41
CA VAL A 67 17.28 -6.52 -15.93
C VAL A 67 15.84 -6.10 -15.66
N ALA A 68 14.84 -6.91 -16.02
CA ALA A 68 13.42 -6.63 -15.77
C ALA A 68 12.86 -7.36 -14.55
N VAL A 69 13.68 -8.11 -13.80
CA VAL A 69 13.20 -9.04 -12.75
C VAL A 69 13.90 -8.86 -11.41
N GLY A 70 14.50 -7.70 -11.15
CA GLY A 70 15.01 -7.37 -9.82
C GLY A 70 13.88 -7.30 -8.77
N PRO A 71 14.20 -7.36 -7.46
CA PRO A 71 15.54 -7.58 -6.91
C PRO A 71 16.05 -9.02 -7.13
N TYR A 72 17.36 -9.23 -6.95
CA TYR A 72 18.07 -10.45 -7.34
C TYR A 72 18.34 -11.40 -6.16
N LEU A 73 18.67 -12.65 -6.51
CA LEU A 73 18.79 -13.81 -5.61
C LEU A 73 17.44 -14.30 -5.08
N HIS A 74 17.42 -15.51 -4.51
CA HIS A 74 16.17 -16.22 -4.17
C HIS A 74 15.37 -15.56 -3.03
N ASP A 75 16.04 -14.75 -2.22
CA ASP A 75 15.52 -14.01 -1.08
C ASP A 75 15.46 -12.50 -1.34
N GLY A 76 15.74 -12.07 -2.58
CA GLY A 76 15.60 -10.68 -3.01
C GLY A 76 16.57 -9.71 -2.35
N ARG A 77 17.64 -10.19 -1.68
CA ARG A 77 18.54 -9.30 -0.92
C ARG A 77 19.40 -8.37 -1.78
N ALA A 78 19.58 -8.67 -3.07
CA ALA A 78 20.51 -7.95 -3.95
C ALA A 78 19.77 -6.95 -4.85
N ASP A 79 20.08 -5.68 -4.71
CA ASP A 79 19.49 -4.60 -5.52
C ASP A 79 20.17 -4.51 -6.90
N THR A 80 21.44 -4.90 -6.98
CA THR A 80 22.22 -4.85 -8.22
C THR A 80 22.75 -6.21 -8.67
N LEU A 81 22.98 -6.35 -9.98
CA LEU A 81 23.68 -7.51 -10.54
C LEU A 81 25.12 -7.62 -10.01
N ASP A 82 25.77 -6.51 -9.66
CA ASP A 82 27.13 -6.54 -9.07
C ASP A 82 27.11 -7.19 -7.67
N GLU A 83 26.16 -6.81 -6.83
CA GLU A 83 25.95 -7.42 -5.50
C GLU A 83 25.55 -8.88 -5.61
N ALA A 84 24.59 -9.19 -6.48
CA ALA A 84 24.13 -10.56 -6.71
C ALA A 84 25.32 -11.47 -7.04
N ILE A 85 26.20 -11.05 -7.96
CA ILE A 85 27.41 -11.82 -8.33
C ILE A 85 28.35 -11.96 -7.11
N ARG A 86 28.54 -10.90 -6.32
CA ARG A 86 29.42 -10.89 -5.14
C ARG A 86 28.95 -11.78 -4.00
N TRP A 87 27.68 -12.14 -3.95
CA TRP A 87 27.15 -13.01 -2.91
C TRP A 87 27.04 -14.49 -3.32
N HIS A 88 27.48 -14.86 -4.52
CA HIS A 88 27.55 -16.27 -4.90
C HIS A 88 28.58 -17.03 -4.05
N GLY A 89 28.13 -18.05 -3.34
CA GLY A 89 28.99 -19.02 -2.64
C GLY A 89 29.02 -20.38 -3.33
N GLY A 90 29.52 -21.41 -2.62
CA GLY A 90 29.47 -22.80 -3.06
C GLY A 90 30.13 -23.03 -4.43
N GLU A 91 29.40 -23.63 -5.37
CA GLU A 91 29.90 -23.87 -6.73
C GLU A 91 30.15 -22.57 -7.52
N GLY A 92 29.50 -21.45 -7.14
CA GLY A 92 29.69 -20.14 -7.74
C GLY A 92 30.89 -19.35 -7.20
N GLU A 93 31.46 -19.75 -6.06
CA GLU A 93 32.51 -19.01 -5.34
C GLU A 93 33.73 -18.70 -6.23
N GLY A 94 34.18 -19.68 -7.02
CA GLY A 94 35.33 -19.47 -7.91
C GLY A 94 35.08 -18.41 -8.99
N ALA A 95 33.85 -18.31 -9.51
CA ALA A 95 33.48 -17.29 -10.50
C ALA A 95 33.32 -15.92 -9.82
N ARG A 96 32.71 -15.87 -8.63
CA ARG A 96 32.62 -14.68 -7.78
C ARG A 96 34.00 -14.07 -7.53
N ASP A 97 34.95 -14.86 -7.04
CA ASP A 97 36.28 -14.36 -6.67
C ASP A 97 37.03 -13.78 -7.87
N ARG A 98 36.89 -14.43 -9.04
CA ARG A 98 37.42 -13.91 -10.31
C ARG A 98 36.71 -12.65 -10.75
N TYR A 99 35.39 -12.55 -10.58
CA TYR A 99 34.63 -11.32 -10.81
C TYR A 99 35.16 -10.17 -9.93
N ILE A 100 35.31 -10.39 -8.62
CA ILE A 100 35.82 -9.39 -7.67
C ILE A 100 37.20 -8.89 -8.11
N ALA A 101 38.06 -9.76 -8.62
CA ALA A 101 39.40 -9.45 -9.11
C ALA A 101 39.44 -8.75 -10.49
N LEU A 102 38.33 -8.67 -11.23
CA LEU A 102 38.30 -8.00 -12.53
C LEU A 102 38.59 -6.49 -12.42
N PRO A 103 39.31 -5.91 -13.40
CA PRO A 103 39.39 -4.46 -13.54
C PRO A 103 37.99 -3.83 -13.64
N PRO A 104 37.80 -2.58 -13.16
CA PRO A 104 36.50 -1.91 -13.20
C PRO A 104 35.86 -1.87 -14.60
N ALA A 105 36.67 -1.70 -15.65
CA ALA A 105 36.19 -1.69 -17.03
C ALA A 105 35.63 -3.05 -17.50
N ASP A 106 36.15 -4.16 -16.98
CA ASP A 106 35.68 -5.51 -17.31
C ASP A 106 34.42 -5.87 -16.51
N LYS A 107 34.34 -5.46 -15.23
CA LYS A 107 33.08 -5.55 -14.46
C LYS A 107 31.96 -4.80 -15.14
N TYR A 108 32.19 -3.53 -15.52
CA TYR A 108 31.23 -2.73 -16.27
C TYR A 108 30.83 -3.41 -17.58
N ALA A 109 31.79 -3.96 -18.33
CA ALA A 109 31.48 -4.64 -19.58
C ALA A 109 30.61 -5.88 -19.36
N LEU A 110 30.87 -6.66 -18.31
CA LEU A 110 30.10 -7.85 -17.94
C LEU A 110 28.67 -7.49 -17.54
N ILE A 111 28.49 -6.50 -16.67
CA ILE A 111 27.15 -6.02 -16.29
C ILE A 111 26.38 -5.50 -17.52
N ALA A 112 27.05 -4.74 -18.40
CA ALA A 112 26.45 -4.29 -19.65
C ALA A 112 26.09 -5.45 -20.61
N PHE A 113 26.82 -6.57 -20.55
CA PHE A 113 26.46 -7.78 -21.28
C PHE A 113 25.21 -8.43 -20.69
N LEU A 114 25.11 -8.58 -19.37
CA LEU A 114 23.91 -9.11 -18.71
C LEU A 114 22.68 -8.26 -19.05
N GLY A 115 22.81 -6.92 -19.03
CA GLY A 115 21.76 -6.00 -19.46
C GLY A 115 21.40 -6.05 -20.94
N SER A 116 22.21 -6.72 -21.77
CA SER A 116 21.90 -6.94 -23.18
C SER A 116 21.11 -8.23 -23.46
N LEU A 117 20.85 -9.05 -22.43
CA LEU A 117 20.12 -10.32 -22.56
C LEU A 117 18.60 -10.16 -22.67
N GLY A 118 18.11 -8.97 -23.03
CA GLY A 118 16.70 -8.59 -23.15
C GLY A 118 16.15 -7.97 -21.86
N GLY A 119 14.89 -7.54 -21.87
CA GLY A 119 14.20 -6.98 -20.71
C GLY A 119 14.49 -5.49 -20.46
N ALA A 120 15.49 -4.90 -21.12
CA ALA A 120 15.90 -3.52 -20.86
C ALA A 120 14.83 -2.49 -21.28
N ASP A 121 14.10 -2.75 -22.36
CA ASP A 121 13.00 -1.89 -22.82
C ASP A 121 11.71 -2.16 -22.02
N GLU A 122 11.66 -3.29 -21.31
CA GLU A 122 10.58 -3.70 -20.42
C GLU A 122 10.84 -3.35 -18.94
N ALA A 123 12.04 -2.89 -18.59
CA ALA A 123 12.39 -2.51 -17.23
C ALA A 123 11.72 -1.20 -16.85
N SER A 124 10.95 -1.22 -15.78
CA SER A 124 10.39 -0.03 -15.13
C SER A 124 10.87 0.05 -13.68
N PRO A 125 10.97 1.27 -13.11
CA PRO A 125 11.21 1.46 -11.68
C PRO A 125 10.09 0.94 -10.76
N GLY A 126 8.97 0.48 -11.33
CA GLY A 126 7.80 -0.06 -10.63
C GLY A 126 7.02 -1.02 -11.53
N LEU A 127 5.71 -1.18 -11.36
CA LEU A 127 4.89 -2.08 -12.18
C LEU A 127 4.23 -1.39 -13.38
N LEU A 128 4.22 -0.06 -13.43
CA LEU A 128 3.76 0.69 -14.58
C LEU A 128 4.77 0.53 -15.73
N PRO A 129 4.34 0.03 -16.90
CA PRO A 129 5.21 -0.03 -18.06
C PRO A 129 5.73 1.37 -18.46
N PRO A 130 6.94 1.46 -19.04
CA PRO A 130 7.46 2.74 -19.53
C PRO A 130 6.49 3.43 -20.49
N GLY A 131 6.09 4.67 -20.16
CA GLY A 131 5.15 5.46 -20.95
C GLY A 131 3.67 5.08 -20.79
N ALA A 132 3.31 4.31 -19.76
CA ALA A 132 1.92 4.01 -19.42
C ALA A 132 1.12 5.30 -19.19
N LYS A 133 0.04 5.46 -19.96
CA LYS A 133 -0.83 6.64 -19.88
C LYS A 133 -1.82 6.54 -18.73
N ALA A 134 -2.17 7.70 -18.17
CA ALA A 134 -3.28 7.81 -17.24
C ALA A 134 -4.58 7.32 -17.88
N PRO A 135 -5.47 6.68 -17.12
CA PRO A 135 -6.88 6.61 -17.46
C PRO A 135 -7.49 8.01 -17.66
N GLY A 136 -8.62 8.08 -18.36
CA GLY A 136 -9.32 9.32 -18.66
C GLY A 136 -9.89 10.02 -17.40
N VAL A 137 -10.33 11.26 -17.57
CA VAL A 137 -10.96 12.03 -16.48
C VAL A 137 -12.19 11.31 -15.94
N GLY A 138 -12.23 11.11 -14.62
CA GLY A 138 -13.32 10.40 -13.92
C GLY A 138 -13.31 8.88 -14.10
N GLU A 139 -12.39 8.33 -14.89
CA GLU A 139 -12.15 6.89 -14.94
C GLU A 139 -11.36 6.45 -13.71
N LEU A 140 -11.47 5.16 -13.39
CA LEU A 140 -10.76 4.56 -12.27
C LEU A 140 -9.24 4.67 -12.46
N GLY A 141 -8.54 5.28 -11.49
CA GLY A 141 -7.10 5.59 -11.59
C GLY A 141 -6.77 6.87 -12.38
N GLY A 142 -7.78 7.53 -12.95
CA GLY A 142 -7.65 8.79 -13.69
C GLY A 142 -7.84 10.03 -12.82
N PRO A 143 -7.61 11.23 -13.39
CA PRO A 143 -7.78 12.48 -12.68
C PRO A 143 -9.26 12.83 -12.50
N ILE A 144 -9.58 13.54 -11.41
CA ILE A 144 -10.95 13.94 -11.05
C ILE A 144 -11.55 14.99 -11.97
N ARG A 145 -10.70 15.75 -12.67
CA ARG A 145 -11.10 16.82 -13.58
C ARG A 145 -10.11 16.90 -14.73
N GLU A 146 -10.51 17.64 -15.77
CA GLU A 146 -9.58 18.07 -16.80
C GLU A 146 -8.38 18.81 -16.19
N LEU A 147 -7.19 18.39 -16.59
CA LEU A 147 -5.91 18.94 -16.16
C LEU A 147 -5.30 19.76 -17.31
N THR A 148 -4.61 20.86 -16.97
CA THR A 148 -3.72 21.51 -17.94
C THR A 148 -2.56 20.59 -18.30
N ALA A 149 -1.83 20.86 -19.39
CA ALA A 149 -0.69 20.02 -19.78
C ALA A 149 0.35 19.88 -18.65
N ALA A 150 0.67 20.97 -17.94
CA ALA A 150 1.62 20.92 -16.83
C ALA A 150 1.08 20.15 -15.62
N GLU A 151 -0.22 20.23 -15.35
CA GLU A 151 -0.87 19.43 -14.31
C GLU A 151 -0.92 17.94 -14.68
N GLN A 152 -1.13 17.63 -15.97
CA GLN A 152 -1.09 16.25 -16.47
C GLN A 152 0.30 15.65 -16.31
N ASP A 153 1.36 16.39 -16.68
CA ASP A 153 2.75 15.96 -16.47
C ASP A 153 3.03 15.69 -14.98
N GLN A 154 2.52 16.56 -14.09
CA GLN A 154 2.66 16.37 -12.64
C GLN A 154 1.86 15.18 -12.11
N PHE A 155 0.66 14.94 -12.65
CA PHE A 155 -0.16 13.77 -12.30
C PHE A 155 0.51 12.47 -12.74
N ASP A 156 1.05 12.43 -13.95
CA ASP A 156 1.77 11.27 -14.49
C ASP A 156 3.05 11.00 -13.69
N MET A 157 3.84 12.04 -13.38
CA MET A 157 5.03 11.90 -12.51
C MET A 157 4.65 11.41 -11.11
N GLY A 158 3.57 11.91 -10.53
CA GLY A 158 3.10 11.47 -9.22
C GLY A 158 2.63 10.03 -9.21
N ARG A 159 2.02 9.59 -10.31
CA ARG A 159 1.59 8.21 -10.51
C ARG A 159 2.79 7.26 -10.66
N GLU A 160 3.84 7.68 -11.35
CA GLU A 160 5.12 6.95 -11.43
C GLU A 160 5.80 6.85 -10.06
N VAL A 161 5.85 7.94 -9.28
CA VAL A 161 6.42 7.93 -7.92
C VAL A 161 5.64 6.99 -6.99
N PHE A 162 4.31 6.97 -7.09
CA PHE A 162 3.45 6.09 -6.29
C PHE A 162 3.67 4.60 -6.59
N ASP A 163 3.99 4.28 -7.85
CA ASP A 163 4.25 2.93 -8.35
C ASP A 163 5.71 2.48 -8.18
N ARG A 164 6.64 3.41 -8.02
CA ARG A 164 8.08 3.14 -7.95
C ARG A 164 8.45 2.31 -6.73
N ASP A 165 9.18 1.23 -6.96
CA ASP A 165 9.90 0.49 -5.92
C ASP A 165 11.00 1.35 -5.32
N THR A 166 11.09 1.33 -4.00
CA THR A 166 12.18 1.93 -3.24
C THR A 166 13.05 0.80 -2.74
N PHE A 167 14.31 0.76 -3.18
CA PHE A 167 15.25 -0.28 -2.77
C PHE A 167 15.88 0.06 -1.42
N MET A 168 16.49 -0.92 -0.75
CA MET A 168 17.25 -0.66 0.48
C MET A 168 18.38 0.33 0.22
N SER A 169 19.02 0.26 -0.95
CA SER A 169 20.04 1.24 -1.37
C SER A 169 19.53 2.67 -1.55
N ASP A 170 18.21 2.84 -1.70
CA ASP A 170 17.55 4.15 -1.86
C ASP A 170 17.00 4.69 -0.53
N GLY A 171 17.31 4.02 0.60
CA GLY A 171 16.92 4.39 1.96
C GLY A 171 15.57 3.85 2.41
N LEU A 172 15.10 2.75 1.81
CA LEU A 172 14.01 1.98 2.41
C LEU A 172 14.44 1.42 3.76
N GLY A 173 13.65 1.67 4.82
CA GLY A 173 13.96 1.20 6.17
C GLY A 173 14.31 2.35 7.14
N PRO A 174 14.89 2.06 8.32
CA PRO A 174 15.49 0.80 8.78
C PRO A 174 14.48 -0.33 9.05
N VAL A 175 13.19 -0.01 9.18
CA VAL A 175 12.09 -0.97 9.30
C VAL A 175 10.91 -0.53 8.45
N PHE A 176 10.23 -1.46 7.79
CA PHE A 176 9.19 -1.15 6.81
C PHE A 176 8.18 -2.30 6.63
N ASN A 177 7.07 -2.00 5.98
CA ASN A 177 5.97 -2.91 5.64
C ASN A 177 5.78 -3.11 4.14
N GLY A 178 6.26 -2.18 3.32
CA GLY A 178 6.26 -2.25 1.87
C GLY A 178 7.43 -1.46 1.28
N ASP A 179 7.67 -1.63 -0.01
CA ASP A 179 8.73 -0.97 -0.79
C ASP A 179 8.20 0.15 -1.70
N ALA A 180 6.87 0.29 -1.82
CA ALA A 180 6.22 1.33 -2.59
C ALA A 180 4.83 1.63 -2.02
N CYS A 181 4.26 2.80 -2.33
CA CYS A 181 2.86 3.09 -1.95
C CYS A 181 1.90 2.06 -2.57
N ARG A 182 2.18 1.64 -3.82
CA ARG A 182 1.41 0.61 -4.52
C ARG A 182 1.49 -0.78 -3.88
N SER A 183 2.46 -1.10 -3.03
CA SER A 183 2.56 -2.46 -2.47
C SER A 183 1.34 -2.78 -1.62
N CYS A 184 0.70 -1.75 -1.07
CA CYS A 184 -0.51 -1.85 -0.28
C CYS A 184 -1.75 -1.32 -1.03
N HIS A 185 -1.61 -0.32 -1.92
CA HIS A 185 -2.74 0.38 -2.55
C HIS A 185 -2.81 0.15 -4.07
N PHE A 186 -3.35 -0.99 -4.53
CA PHE A 186 -3.24 -1.38 -5.94
C PHE A 186 -4.45 -2.07 -6.58
N ASP A 187 -5.43 -2.54 -5.81
CA ASP A 187 -6.56 -3.28 -6.38
C ASP A 187 -7.81 -2.38 -6.50
N PRO A 188 -8.43 -2.25 -7.67
CA PRO A 188 -8.11 -2.90 -8.96
C PRO A 188 -7.08 -2.15 -9.82
N VAL A 189 -6.70 -0.94 -9.43
CA VAL A 189 -5.62 -0.14 -10.02
C VAL A 189 -4.86 0.58 -8.91
N ILE A 190 -3.66 1.09 -9.20
CA ILE A 190 -2.88 1.89 -8.24
C ILE A 190 -3.70 3.03 -7.62
N GLY A 191 -3.58 3.18 -6.30
CA GLY A 191 -4.47 3.99 -5.47
C GLY A 191 -5.70 3.25 -4.95
N GLY A 192 -5.90 1.99 -5.36
CA GLY A 192 -6.94 1.09 -4.88
C GLY A 192 -6.70 0.55 -3.47
N SER A 193 -7.54 -0.39 -3.04
CA SER A 193 -7.39 -1.07 -1.75
C SER A 193 -6.36 -2.19 -1.84
N GLY A 194 -5.91 -2.65 -0.67
CA GLY A 194 -5.08 -3.84 -0.54
C GLY A 194 -5.87 -5.05 -0.02
N PRO A 195 -5.48 -6.28 -0.40
CA PRO A 195 -6.01 -7.49 0.22
C PRO A 195 -5.54 -7.65 1.69
N VAL A 196 -6.12 -8.59 2.44
CA VAL A 196 -5.83 -8.77 3.89
C VAL A 196 -4.35 -9.03 4.17
N ASP A 197 -3.63 -9.67 3.25
CA ASP A 197 -2.21 -9.99 3.39
C ASP A 197 -1.31 -8.77 3.39
N VAL A 198 -1.78 -7.60 2.96
CA VAL A 198 -1.04 -6.32 3.06
C VAL A 198 -1.53 -5.44 4.22
N ASN A 199 -2.41 -5.94 5.08
CA ASN A 199 -2.88 -5.21 6.26
C ASN A 199 -1.73 -4.90 7.23
N VAL A 200 -1.74 -3.68 7.77
CA VAL A 200 -0.81 -3.30 8.83
C VAL A 200 -1.23 -3.94 10.14
N ILE A 201 -0.29 -4.57 10.84
CA ILE A 201 -0.54 -5.12 12.17
C ILE A 201 -0.21 -4.05 13.21
N ARG A 202 -1.14 -3.79 14.12
CA ARG A 202 -0.90 -2.93 15.28
C ARG A 202 -1.11 -3.69 16.58
N HIS A 203 -0.41 -3.29 17.63
CA HIS A 203 -0.42 -3.98 18.92
C HIS A 203 -0.24 -3.00 20.08
N GLY A 204 -0.67 -3.45 21.27
CA GLY A 204 -0.51 -2.74 22.53
C GLY A 204 -1.13 -3.51 23.68
N GLU A 205 -1.17 -2.89 24.85
CA GLU A 205 -1.73 -3.46 26.06
C GLU A 205 -2.99 -2.69 26.47
N VAL A 206 -4.00 -3.40 26.94
CA VAL A 206 -5.16 -2.83 27.64
C VAL A 206 -5.10 -3.28 29.09
N VAL A 207 -4.92 -2.34 30.01
CA VAL A 207 -4.98 -2.58 31.45
C VAL A 207 -6.34 -2.19 32.01
N ASP A 208 -6.78 -2.93 33.03
CA ASP A 208 -8.05 -2.73 33.73
C ASP A 208 -9.30 -2.72 32.82
N GLY A 209 -9.16 -3.28 31.60
CA GLY A 209 -10.22 -3.39 30.59
C GLY A 209 -10.53 -2.11 29.81
N THR A 210 -9.84 -0.99 30.07
CA THR A 210 -10.16 0.31 29.43
C THR A 210 -8.96 1.16 29.07
N THR A 211 -7.82 1.01 29.75
CA THR A 211 -6.68 1.90 29.56
C THR A 211 -5.71 1.29 28.58
N PHE A 212 -5.57 1.92 27.40
CA PHE A 212 -4.61 1.51 26.39
C PHE A 212 -3.21 2.03 26.70
N ILE A 213 -2.21 1.16 26.57
CA ILE A 213 -0.79 1.45 26.70
C ILE A 213 -0.13 1.08 25.36
N ALA A 214 0.40 2.09 24.68
CA ALA A 214 1.17 1.90 23.46
C ALA A 214 2.56 1.31 23.79
N PRO A 215 3.11 0.42 22.94
CA PRO A 215 4.51 0.02 23.07
C PRO A 215 5.44 1.24 22.94
N PRO A 216 6.61 1.23 23.60
CA PRO A 216 7.54 2.37 23.60
C PRO A 216 8.11 2.71 22.21
N PHE A 217 8.05 1.78 21.26
CA PHE A 217 8.49 1.93 19.87
C PHE A 217 7.31 2.13 18.89
N GLY A 218 6.14 2.50 19.41
CA GLY A 218 4.93 2.68 18.61
C GLY A 218 4.09 1.41 18.48
N THR A 219 2.91 1.56 17.91
CA THR A 219 1.92 0.46 17.85
C THR A 219 2.01 -0.36 16.58
N ILE A 220 2.73 0.09 15.54
CA ILE A 220 2.85 -0.62 14.26
C ILE A 220 3.90 -1.73 14.40
N SER A 221 3.55 -2.94 13.98
CA SER A 221 4.49 -4.04 13.85
C SER A 221 4.97 -4.10 12.40
N GLN A 222 6.21 -3.71 12.16
CA GLN A 222 6.81 -3.77 10.82
C GLN A 222 6.96 -5.23 10.36
N ARG A 223 7.10 -5.46 9.06
CA ARG A 223 7.31 -6.80 8.48
C ARG A 223 8.78 -7.07 8.21
N HIS A 224 9.51 -6.03 7.84
CA HIS A 224 10.88 -6.11 7.34
C HIS A 224 11.80 -5.15 8.12
N ALA A 225 13.08 -5.44 8.05
CA ALA A 225 14.16 -4.59 8.52
C ALA A 225 15.33 -4.68 7.52
N THR A 226 16.09 -3.61 7.38
CA THR A 226 17.30 -3.60 6.54
C THR A 226 18.44 -4.40 7.18
N ASP A 227 19.48 -4.70 6.41
CA ASP A 227 20.69 -5.33 6.96
C ASP A 227 21.31 -4.44 8.04
N GLY A 228 21.79 -5.06 9.12
CA GLY A 228 22.28 -4.35 10.31
C GLY A 228 21.19 -3.81 11.25
N SER A 229 19.94 -3.70 10.80
CA SER A 229 18.80 -3.31 11.61
C SER A 229 18.09 -4.52 12.22
N THR A 230 17.38 -4.29 13.33
CA THR A 230 16.48 -5.30 13.89
C THR A 230 15.08 -4.74 13.99
N ARG A 231 14.11 -5.53 13.55
CA ARG A 231 12.71 -5.19 13.77
C ARG A 231 12.44 -5.09 15.27
N PRO A 232 11.72 -4.06 15.75
CA PRO A 232 11.20 -4.04 17.11
C PRO A 232 10.52 -5.37 17.48
N PRO A 233 10.78 -5.91 18.67
CA PRO A 233 10.10 -7.12 19.10
C PRO A 233 8.60 -6.84 19.21
N PHE A 234 7.78 -7.89 19.07
CA PHE A 234 6.38 -7.77 19.47
C PHE A 234 6.32 -7.41 20.96
N PHE A 235 5.45 -6.47 21.34
CA PHE A 235 5.39 -5.97 22.70
C PHE A 235 4.99 -7.10 23.66
N GLU A 236 5.82 -7.34 24.68
CA GLU A 236 5.71 -8.52 25.55
C GLU A 236 4.37 -8.54 26.31
N ASP A 237 3.91 -7.38 26.75
CA ASP A 237 2.64 -7.23 27.47
C ASP A 237 1.43 -7.04 26.54
N ALA A 238 1.63 -7.11 25.21
CA ALA A 238 0.52 -6.90 24.28
C ALA A 238 -0.57 -7.97 24.47
N ASN A 239 -1.78 -7.50 24.76
CA ASN A 239 -2.98 -8.30 24.89
C ASN A 239 -4.08 -7.89 23.90
N VAL A 240 -3.83 -6.88 23.07
CA VAL A 240 -4.64 -6.50 21.93
C VAL A 240 -3.79 -6.43 20.67
N THR A 241 -4.36 -6.90 19.56
CA THR A 241 -3.75 -6.83 18.22
C THR A 241 -4.84 -6.49 17.23
N GLU A 242 -4.56 -5.51 16.36
CA GLU A 242 -5.45 -5.03 15.31
C GLU A 242 -4.80 -5.35 13.95
N GLN A 243 -5.57 -5.94 13.04
CA GLN A 243 -5.25 -5.83 11.61
C GLN A 243 -5.92 -4.57 11.08
N ARG A 244 -5.20 -3.78 10.30
CA ARG A 244 -5.75 -2.57 9.68
C ARG A 244 -5.77 -2.74 8.17
N GLN A 245 -6.98 -2.88 7.64
CA GLN A 245 -7.29 -3.00 6.21
C GLN A 245 -6.75 -1.79 5.46
N THR A 246 -6.13 -2.02 4.31
CA THR A 246 -5.59 -0.94 3.47
C THR A 246 -6.70 -0.30 2.61
N PRO A 247 -7.20 0.90 2.97
CA PRO A 247 -8.33 1.49 2.26
C PRO A 247 -7.91 1.98 0.87
N ALA A 248 -8.88 2.11 -0.04
CA ALA A 248 -8.66 2.80 -1.30
C ALA A 248 -8.45 4.32 -1.09
N LEU A 249 -7.64 4.93 -1.94
CA LEU A 249 -7.25 6.34 -1.90
C LEU A 249 -8.03 7.21 -2.90
N PHE A 250 -8.98 6.61 -3.63
CA PHE A 250 -9.78 7.31 -4.61
C PHE A 250 -10.59 8.46 -3.99
N GLY A 251 -10.51 9.65 -4.60
CA GLY A 251 -11.29 10.81 -4.19
C GLY A 251 -10.85 11.49 -2.89
N LEU A 252 -9.73 11.11 -2.26
CA LEU A 252 -9.31 11.71 -0.99
C LEU A 252 -9.09 13.23 -1.09
N GLY A 253 -8.66 13.74 -2.23
CA GLY A 253 -8.55 15.19 -2.47
C GLY A 253 -9.88 15.96 -2.48
N LEU A 254 -11.02 15.29 -2.63
CA LEU A 254 -12.33 15.91 -2.37
C LEU A 254 -12.61 16.01 -0.87
N ILE A 255 -12.35 14.91 -0.13
CA ILE A 255 -12.55 14.86 1.32
C ILE A 255 -11.65 15.89 2.01
N ASP A 256 -10.39 16.04 1.57
CA ASP A 256 -9.44 17.03 2.07
C ASP A 256 -9.94 18.48 1.90
N ARG A 257 -10.71 18.74 0.84
CA ARG A 257 -11.26 20.08 0.53
C ARG A 257 -12.59 20.38 1.20
N VAL A 258 -13.19 19.44 1.93
CA VAL A 258 -14.38 19.71 2.75
C VAL A 258 -13.97 20.65 3.92
N PRO A 259 -14.66 21.79 4.12
CA PRO A 259 -14.36 22.70 5.22
C PRO A 259 -14.47 21.99 6.57
N ALA A 260 -13.48 22.20 7.45
CA ALA A 260 -13.50 21.58 8.78
C ALA A 260 -14.75 21.96 9.59
N ALA A 261 -15.21 23.20 9.46
CA ALA A 261 -16.43 23.67 10.13
C ALA A 261 -17.69 22.91 9.69
N ASP A 262 -17.75 22.44 8.44
CA ASP A 262 -18.91 21.69 7.93
C ASP A 262 -18.95 20.25 8.45
N ILE A 263 -17.78 19.67 8.76
CA ILE A 263 -17.66 18.35 9.41
C ILE A 263 -17.97 18.50 10.90
N ILE A 264 -17.33 19.45 11.59
CA ILE A 264 -17.51 19.70 13.03
C ILE A 264 -18.97 20.07 13.35
N ALA A 265 -19.66 20.80 12.47
CA ALA A 265 -21.07 21.14 12.66
C ALA A 265 -22.03 19.93 12.67
N ARG A 266 -21.55 18.73 12.36
CA ARG A 266 -22.31 17.47 12.40
C ARG A 266 -22.09 16.66 13.67
N GLU A 267 -21.17 17.08 14.55
CA GLU A 267 -20.94 16.39 15.82
C GLU A 267 -22.22 16.32 16.65
N ASP A 268 -22.44 15.16 17.27
CA ASP A 268 -23.50 14.95 18.27
C ASP A 268 -22.99 14.13 19.46
N VAL A 269 -21.87 14.55 20.05
CA VAL A 269 -21.16 13.81 21.10
C VAL A 269 -22.03 13.45 22.32
N ASP A 270 -23.09 14.23 22.57
CA ASP A 270 -24.00 14.05 23.71
C ASP A 270 -25.31 13.31 23.34
N ASP A 271 -25.46 12.81 22.10
CA ASP A 271 -26.71 12.19 21.57
C ASP A 271 -27.93 13.09 21.85
N ALA A 272 -27.85 14.34 21.41
CA ALA A 272 -28.79 15.39 21.77
C ALA A 272 -30.19 15.17 21.17
N ASP A 273 -30.29 14.44 20.06
CA ASP A 273 -31.56 14.08 19.44
C ASP A 273 -32.10 12.71 19.88
N GLY A 274 -31.29 11.91 20.60
CA GLY A 274 -31.67 10.65 21.21
C GLY A 274 -31.86 9.52 20.20
N ASP A 275 -31.20 9.60 19.05
CA ASP A 275 -31.20 8.54 18.04
C ASP A 275 -30.20 7.41 18.37
N GLY A 276 -29.33 7.62 19.36
CA GLY A 276 -28.34 6.65 19.84
C GLY A 276 -27.00 6.72 19.13
N ILE A 277 -26.75 7.74 18.32
CA ILE A 277 -25.50 8.00 17.59
C ILE A 277 -24.79 9.18 18.25
N SER A 278 -23.47 9.08 18.44
CA SER A 278 -22.67 10.06 19.18
C SER A 278 -21.43 10.50 18.41
N GLY A 279 -21.62 10.80 17.11
CA GLY A 279 -20.54 11.14 16.18
C GLY A 279 -19.64 12.27 16.69
N CYS A 280 -18.32 12.04 16.64
CA CYS A 280 -17.30 12.95 17.17
C CYS A 280 -16.20 13.23 16.16
N ALA A 281 -15.76 14.48 16.02
CA ALA A 281 -14.65 14.83 15.15
C ALA A 281 -13.30 14.60 15.85
N GLN A 282 -12.34 14.01 15.13
CA GLN A 282 -10.97 13.86 15.63
C GLN A 282 -10.24 15.21 15.55
N ILE A 283 -10.07 15.91 16.68
CA ILE A 283 -9.24 17.12 16.75
C ILE A 283 -7.81 16.74 17.18
N LEU A 284 -6.84 17.07 16.33
CA LEU A 284 -5.43 16.76 16.56
C LEU A 284 -4.82 17.69 17.63
N PRO A 285 -3.67 17.33 18.24
CA PRO A 285 -3.03 18.16 19.28
C PRO A 285 -2.68 19.60 18.85
N ASP A 286 -2.50 19.83 17.55
CA ASP A 286 -2.24 21.16 16.97
C ASP A 286 -3.52 21.95 16.63
N GLY A 287 -4.69 21.39 16.92
CA GLY A 287 -6.01 21.98 16.71
C GLY A 287 -6.60 21.78 15.31
N ARG A 288 -5.91 21.10 14.39
CA ARG A 288 -6.48 20.77 13.07
C ARG A 288 -7.47 19.61 13.19
N LEU A 289 -8.46 19.62 12.31
CA LEU A 289 -9.36 18.49 12.11
C LEU A 289 -8.62 17.35 11.40
N GLY A 290 -8.60 16.19 12.03
CA GLY A 290 -8.25 14.93 11.42
C GLY A 290 -9.39 14.39 10.56
N ARG A 291 -9.07 13.80 9.40
CA ARG A 291 -10.08 13.38 8.40
C ARG A 291 -9.72 12.12 7.61
N LEU A 292 -8.43 11.74 7.57
CA LEU A 292 -7.92 10.58 6.85
C LEU A 292 -7.43 9.50 7.82
N GLY A 293 -7.37 8.26 7.32
CA GLY A 293 -7.11 7.07 8.15
C GLY A 293 -8.38 6.51 8.81
N TRP A 294 -8.26 5.33 9.42
CA TRP A 294 -9.37 4.63 10.06
C TRP A 294 -9.87 5.29 11.34
N LYS A 295 -9.02 6.09 12.01
CA LYS A 295 -9.38 6.85 13.22
C LYS A 295 -9.34 8.36 12.97
N ALA A 296 -9.48 8.76 11.69
CA ALA A 296 -9.39 10.13 11.25
C ALA A 296 -8.11 10.84 11.74
N GLN A 297 -7.02 10.13 11.99
CA GLN A 297 -5.87 10.67 12.71
C GLN A 297 -4.96 11.58 11.88
N VAL A 298 -5.24 11.76 10.58
CA VAL A 298 -4.41 12.58 9.68
C VAL A 298 -5.23 13.69 9.01
N PRO A 299 -4.74 14.95 8.95
CA PRO A 299 -5.59 16.10 8.61
C PRO A 299 -5.67 16.43 7.12
N SER A 300 -4.78 15.91 6.28
CA SER A 300 -4.74 16.20 4.84
C SER A 300 -4.06 15.08 4.04
N VAL A 301 -4.27 15.08 2.71
CA VAL A 301 -3.61 14.12 1.80
C VAL A 301 -2.09 14.26 1.90
N ALA A 302 -1.59 15.49 1.98
CA ALA A 302 -0.16 15.74 2.08
C ALA A 302 0.41 15.08 3.34
N GLU A 303 -0.20 15.28 4.50
CA GLU A 303 0.25 14.68 5.78
C GLU A 303 0.10 13.16 5.78
N PHE A 304 -0.88 12.61 5.07
CA PHE A 304 -1.09 11.17 4.95
C PHE A 304 0.05 10.48 4.21
N SER A 305 0.54 11.09 3.13
CA SER A 305 1.76 10.64 2.46
C SER A 305 2.98 10.69 3.38
N ARG A 306 3.07 11.70 4.26
CA ARG A 306 4.21 11.86 5.20
C ARG A 306 4.18 10.82 6.32
N ASP A 307 3.00 10.59 6.88
CA ASP A 307 2.75 9.60 7.92
C ASP A 307 3.09 8.19 7.41
N ALA A 308 2.53 7.81 6.27
CA ALA A 308 2.78 6.50 5.66
C ALA A 308 4.22 6.33 5.15
N GLY A 309 4.82 7.38 4.56
CA GLY A 309 6.20 7.35 4.08
C GLY A 309 7.18 6.96 5.18
N LEU A 310 7.06 7.58 6.36
CA LEU A 310 7.88 7.21 7.52
C LEU A 310 7.44 5.87 8.14
N ALA A 311 6.16 5.73 8.47
CA ALA A 311 5.71 4.63 9.33
C ALA A 311 5.69 3.27 8.63
N GLU A 312 5.44 3.26 7.31
CA GLU A 312 5.23 2.05 6.52
C GLU A 312 6.37 1.76 5.54
N LEU A 313 7.09 2.79 5.05
CA LEU A 313 8.23 2.61 4.14
C LEU A 313 9.59 2.94 4.81
N GLY A 314 9.58 3.63 5.96
CA GLY A 314 10.80 4.07 6.63
C GLY A 314 11.43 5.35 6.06
N LEU A 315 10.85 5.94 5.00
CA LEU A 315 11.46 7.04 4.27
C LEU A 315 11.38 8.37 5.03
N THR A 316 12.45 9.16 4.95
CA THR A 316 12.41 10.57 5.32
C THR A 316 12.03 11.44 4.12
N LEU A 317 11.42 12.59 4.43
CA LEU A 317 10.78 13.45 3.44
C LEU A 317 11.09 14.92 3.72
N PRO A 318 11.27 15.77 2.69
CA PRO A 318 11.72 17.16 2.83
C PRO A 318 10.74 18.03 3.62
N ALA A 319 11.24 18.80 4.58
CA ALA A 319 10.42 19.70 5.39
C ALA A 319 9.53 20.62 4.55
N GLN A 320 8.25 20.73 4.90
CA GLN A 320 7.28 21.63 4.27
C GLN A 320 6.56 22.44 5.32
N ALA A 321 6.47 23.76 5.10
CA ALA A 321 5.89 24.67 6.09
C ALA A 321 4.41 24.33 6.37
N GLY A 322 4.07 24.20 7.64
CA GLY A 322 2.71 23.91 8.10
C GLY A 322 2.33 22.42 8.10
N LEU A 323 3.24 21.53 7.71
CA LEU A 323 3.08 20.08 7.84
C LEU A 323 3.85 19.58 9.08
N THR A 324 3.29 18.61 9.79
CA THR A 324 3.79 18.14 11.10
C THR A 324 4.04 16.63 11.18
N PHE A 325 3.70 15.87 10.15
CA PHE A 325 3.89 14.42 10.09
C PHE A 325 5.15 14.02 9.32
N GLY A 326 5.63 12.80 9.59
CA GLY A 326 6.82 12.22 8.99
C GLY A 326 8.13 12.76 9.58
N ALA A 327 9.22 12.08 9.24
CA ALA A 327 10.57 12.49 9.62
C ALA A 327 11.23 13.23 8.46
N THR A 328 12.21 14.06 8.80
CA THR A 328 13.05 14.78 7.82
C THR A 328 14.48 14.29 7.82
N HIS A 329 14.83 13.50 8.82
CA HIS A 329 16.13 12.90 9.05
C HIS A 329 15.93 11.64 9.88
N ASP A 330 16.77 10.64 9.66
CA ASP A 330 16.93 9.51 10.55
C ASP A 330 18.43 9.18 10.76
N ASP A 331 18.73 8.01 11.33
CA ASP A 331 20.09 7.60 11.70
C ASP A 331 20.58 6.42 10.85
N ASP A 332 20.07 6.26 9.62
CA ASP A 332 20.54 5.23 8.69
C ASP A 332 21.78 5.68 7.87
N ASP A 333 22.25 4.82 6.96
CA ASP A 333 23.43 5.11 6.11
C ASP A 333 23.05 5.81 4.78
N SER A 334 21.77 6.12 4.58
CA SER A 334 21.20 6.72 3.37
C SER A 334 21.17 8.25 3.46
N PRO A 335 21.33 8.98 2.34
CA PRO A 335 21.28 10.44 2.40
C PRO A 335 19.85 11.00 2.52
N ASP A 336 19.57 11.63 3.66
CA ASP A 336 18.32 12.36 3.85
C ASP A 336 18.15 13.60 2.94
N PRO A 337 16.92 13.91 2.45
CA PRO A 337 15.77 13.02 2.44
C PRO A 337 15.80 12.03 1.26
N GLU A 338 15.34 10.81 1.49
CA GLU A 338 15.27 9.75 0.47
C GLU A 338 14.31 10.14 -0.66
N MET A 339 13.17 10.76 -0.30
CA MET A 339 12.23 11.27 -1.30
C MET A 339 12.54 12.72 -1.65
N SER A 340 12.75 13.00 -2.94
CA SER A 340 12.94 14.37 -3.41
C SER A 340 11.67 15.23 -3.28
N LEU A 341 11.84 16.55 -3.10
CA LEU A 341 10.68 17.47 -3.05
C LEU A 341 9.83 17.46 -4.32
N PRO A 342 10.39 17.41 -5.55
CA PRO A 342 9.60 17.24 -6.77
C PRO A 342 8.76 15.97 -6.76
N ASP A 343 9.33 14.84 -6.36
CA ASP A 343 8.62 13.55 -6.30
C ASP A 343 7.46 13.61 -5.30
N LEU A 344 7.72 14.09 -4.08
CA LEU A 344 6.70 14.26 -3.05
C LEU A 344 5.58 15.21 -3.50
N THR A 345 5.94 16.31 -4.17
CA THR A 345 4.98 17.29 -4.69
C THR A 345 4.09 16.69 -5.79
N ALA A 346 4.65 15.83 -6.64
CA ALA A 346 3.89 15.16 -7.68
C ALA A 346 3.03 14.03 -7.13
N MET A 347 3.53 13.21 -6.21
CA MET A 347 2.76 12.16 -5.55
C MET A 347 1.54 12.76 -4.81
N ASN A 348 1.74 13.85 -4.07
CA ASN A 348 0.64 14.56 -3.41
C ASN A 348 -0.35 15.16 -4.42
N PHE A 349 0.12 15.62 -5.58
CA PHE A 349 -0.76 16.11 -6.64
C PHE A 349 -1.59 15.00 -7.27
N PHE A 350 -0.97 13.83 -7.53
CA PHE A 350 -1.65 12.63 -7.98
C PHE A 350 -2.76 12.23 -7.00
N LEU A 351 -2.45 12.05 -5.72
CA LEU A 351 -3.44 11.67 -4.70
C LEU A 351 -4.54 12.73 -4.50
N SER A 352 -4.19 14.02 -4.55
CA SER A 352 -5.15 15.13 -4.43
C SER A 352 -6.09 15.24 -5.63
N ASN A 353 -5.72 14.69 -6.78
CA ASN A 353 -6.51 14.73 -8.00
C ASN A 353 -6.99 13.35 -8.45
N LEU A 354 -6.76 12.28 -7.68
CA LEU A 354 -7.22 10.94 -8.01
C LEU A 354 -8.75 10.89 -7.92
N ALA A 355 -9.41 10.53 -9.03
CA ALA A 355 -10.88 10.52 -9.10
C ALA A 355 -11.49 9.50 -8.11
N PRO A 356 -12.64 9.82 -7.47
CA PRO A 356 -13.47 8.79 -6.86
C PRO A 356 -13.97 7.83 -7.96
N PRO A 357 -14.23 6.54 -7.65
CA PRO A 357 -14.73 5.60 -8.64
C PRO A 357 -16.11 6.07 -9.15
N PRO A 358 -16.40 5.94 -10.45
CA PRO A 358 -17.71 6.30 -10.96
C PRO A 358 -18.77 5.33 -10.42
N ARG A 359 -19.95 5.87 -10.09
CA ARG A 359 -21.16 5.08 -9.81
C ARG A 359 -21.55 4.33 -11.08
N GLU A 360 -21.79 3.03 -10.96
CA GLU A 360 -22.13 2.13 -12.06
C GLU A 360 -23.56 1.60 -11.87
N HIS A 361 -24.45 1.94 -12.81
CA HIS A 361 -25.86 1.59 -12.73
C HIS A 361 -26.17 0.31 -13.52
N HIS A 362 -26.88 -0.62 -12.90
CA HIS A 362 -27.35 -1.88 -13.50
C HIS A 362 -28.88 -1.98 -13.52
N ASP A 363 -29.55 -1.54 -12.45
CA ASP A 363 -31.02 -1.49 -12.32
C ASP A 363 -31.43 -0.26 -11.52
N LEU A 364 -31.67 0.85 -12.24
CA LEU A 364 -31.98 2.15 -11.64
C LEU A 364 -33.17 2.11 -10.69
N ALA A 365 -34.25 1.39 -11.02
CA ALA A 365 -35.43 1.35 -10.16
C ALA A 365 -35.15 0.61 -8.84
N LYS A 366 -34.36 -0.46 -8.90
CA LYS A 366 -33.94 -1.21 -7.72
C LYS A 366 -32.92 -0.42 -6.88
N GLU A 367 -32.01 0.29 -7.52
CA GLU A 367 -31.02 1.17 -6.86
C GLU A 367 -31.67 2.38 -6.19
N GLU A 368 -32.64 3.04 -6.85
CA GLU A 368 -33.43 4.14 -6.26
C GLU A 368 -34.25 3.65 -5.06
N ARG A 369 -34.85 2.45 -5.14
CA ARG A 369 -35.49 1.82 -3.97
C ARG A 369 -34.46 1.56 -2.87
N GLY A 370 -33.29 1.03 -3.22
CA GLY A 370 -32.22 0.75 -2.26
C GLY A 370 -31.73 1.98 -1.52
N GLU A 371 -31.53 3.09 -2.23
CA GLU A 371 -31.13 4.36 -1.65
C GLU A 371 -32.22 4.92 -0.72
N ALA A 372 -33.50 4.78 -1.07
CA ALA A 372 -34.60 5.15 -0.17
C ALA A 372 -34.61 4.27 1.09
N VAL A 373 -34.49 2.95 0.95
CA VAL A 373 -34.47 2.02 2.10
C VAL A 373 -33.24 2.27 2.97
N PHE A 374 -32.09 2.62 2.39
CA PHE A 374 -30.87 3.01 3.12
C PHE A 374 -31.12 4.15 4.12
N GLY A 375 -31.90 5.16 3.72
CA GLY A 375 -32.38 6.21 4.63
C GLY A 375 -33.48 5.75 5.59
N GLU A 376 -34.42 4.91 5.13
CA GLU A 376 -35.50 4.36 5.99
C GLU A 376 -34.94 3.53 7.17
N VAL A 377 -33.83 2.80 6.97
CA VAL A 377 -33.17 2.05 8.05
C VAL A 377 -32.29 2.94 8.95
N GLY A 378 -31.91 4.13 8.47
CA GLY A 378 -31.07 5.09 9.20
C GLY A 378 -29.57 4.90 8.98
N CYS A 379 -29.14 4.33 7.86
CA CYS A 379 -27.71 4.24 7.54
C CYS A 379 -27.11 5.62 7.22
N ASP A 380 -27.92 6.55 6.71
CA ASP A 380 -27.53 7.90 6.30
C ASP A 380 -27.30 8.87 7.47
N ALA A 381 -27.55 8.44 8.71
CA ALA A 381 -27.19 9.19 9.91
C ALA A 381 -25.67 9.39 10.03
N CYS A 382 -24.87 8.33 9.82
CA CYS A 382 -23.40 8.39 9.75
C CYS A 382 -22.91 8.46 8.30
N HIS A 383 -23.50 7.66 7.40
CA HIS A 383 -23.14 7.62 5.98
C HIS A 383 -23.83 8.72 5.18
N VAL A 384 -23.59 9.97 5.57
CA VAL A 384 -24.23 11.16 5.01
C VAL A 384 -24.00 11.25 3.49
N PRO A 385 -25.06 11.29 2.66
CA PRO A 385 -24.92 11.14 1.20
C PRO A 385 -24.00 12.15 0.54
N THR A 386 -24.00 13.40 0.99
CA THR A 386 -23.30 14.49 0.30
C THR A 386 -22.69 15.50 1.26
N LEU A 387 -21.38 15.69 1.14
CA LEU A 387 -20.65 16.83 1.67
C LEU A 387 -20.39 17.85 0.56
N LYS A 388 -19.84 19.01 0.91
CA LYS A 388 -19.45 20.04 -0.06
C LYS A 388 -18.04 20.52 0.22
N THR A 389 -17.26 20.71 -0.83
CA THR A 389 -15.97 21.37 -0.73
C THR A 389 -16.14 22.88 -0.54
N ALA A 390 -15.07 23.56 -0.12
CA ALA A 390 -15.07 25.02 0.06
C ALA A 390 -15.43 25.79 -1.23
N ASP A 391 -15.11 25.25 -2.41
CA ASP A 391 -15.46 25.79 -3.73
C ASP A 391 -16.85 25.32 -4.24
N GLY A 392 -17.62 24.60 -3.41
CA GLY A 392 -19.00 24.22 -3.69
C GLY A 392 -19.18 22.95 -4.51
N VAL A 393 -18.13 22.17 -4.75
CA VAL A 393 -18.22 20.86 -5.41
C VAL A 393 -18.92 19.89 -4.47
N ALA A 394 -19.95 19.20 -4.98
CA ALA A 394 -20.64 18.16 -4.24
C ALA A 394 -19.75 16.91 -4.13
N VAL A 395 -19.68 16.35 -2.92
CA VAL A 395 -18.88 15.17 -2.59
C VAL A 395 -19.84 14.06 -2.18
N HIS A 396 -20.27 13.26 -3.16
CA HIS A 396 -21.24 12.16 -2.98
C HIS A 396 -20.57 10.90 -2.41
N ALA A 397 -19.99 11.03 -1.22
CA ALA A 397 -19.14 10.02 -0.61
C ALA A 397 -19.84 9.13 0.42
N TYR A 398 -21.07 9.45 0.85
CA TYR A 398 -21.79 8.72 1.90
C TYR A 398 -20.95 8.58 3.18
N THR A 399 -20.52 9.71 3.72
CA THR A 399 -19.69 9.82 4.93
C THR A 399 -19.87 11.19 5.55
N ASP A 400 -19.86 11.23 6.88
CA ASP A 400 -19.74 12.46 7.67
C ASP A 400 -18.30 12.76 8.11
N VAL A 401 -17.40 11.77 8.00
CA VAL A 401 -15.97 11.86 8.38
C VAL A 401 -15.79 11.85 9.91
N LEU A 402 -16.86 11.63 10.67
CA LEU A 402 -16.82 11.54 12.12
C LEU A 402 -16.42 10.13 12.59
N LEU A 403 -16.00 10.06 13.85
CA LEU A 403 -15.77 8.83 14.59
C LEU A 403 -17.06 8.33 15.19
N HIS A 404 -17.27 7.02 15.11
CA HIS A 404 -18.39 6.31 15.74
C HIS A 404 -17.92 5.01 16.36
N ASP A 405 -18.45 4.63 17.52
CA ASP A 405 -18.27 3.28 18.04
C ASP A 405 -19.23 2.32 17.30
N VAL A 406 -18.67 1.62 16.32
CA VAL A 406 -19.40 0.64 15.50
C VAL A 406 -18.96 -0.79 15.77
N SER A 407 -18.25 -1.03 16.87
CA SER A 407 -17.53 -2.28 17.11
C SER A 407 -18.31 -3.28 17.98
N ASN A 408 -18.36 -4.56 17.56
CA ASN A 408 -18.91 -5.67 18.37
C ASN A 408 -17.80 -6.49 19.05
N GLY A 409 -17.00 -5.85 19.91
CA GLY A 409 -15.88 -6.53 20.59
C GLY A 409 -14.63 -6.78 19.73
N ALA A 410 -14.64 -6.39 18.45
CA ALA A 410 -13.43 -6.28 17.63
C ALA A 410 -12.87 -4.87 17.80
N TRP A 411 -11.84 -4.78 18.62
CA TRP A 411 -11.26 -3.52 19.05
C TRP A 411 -10.09 -3.11 18.17
N GLY A 412 -10.04 -1.84 17.80
CA GLY A 412 -8.86 -1.20 17.25
C GLY A 412 -7.94 -0.64 18.33
N ILE A 413 -6.80 -0.14 17.89
CA ILE A 413 -5.80 0.53 18.73
C ILE A 413 -6.14 2.01 18.89
N VAL A 414 -6.24 2.48 20.14
CA VAL A 414 -6.53 3.89 20.47
C VAL A 414 -5.60 4.84 19.72
N ASP A 415 -6.16 5.94 19.21
CA ASP A 415 -5.40 6.97 18.48
C ASP A 415 -6.01 8.36 18.74
N GLY A 416 -5.30 9.19 19.49
CA GLY A 416 -5.79 10.51 19.89
C GLY A 416 -7.07 10.42 20.74
N LEU A 417 -8.16 11.01 20.25
CA LEU A 417 -9.47 10.98 20.91
C LEU A 417 -10.26 9.70 20.60
N ALA A 418 -9.94 9.01 19.50
CA ALA A 418 -10.59 7.77 19.10
C ALA A 418 -10.22 6.63 20.06
N GLY A 419 -11.20 6.17 20.82
CA GLY A 419 -11.14 4.97 21.65
C GLY A 419 -11.03 3.70 20.81
N MET A 420 -11.07 2.54 21.48
CA MET A 420 -10.84 1.25 20.80
C MET A 420 -11.94 0.88 19.80
N GLY A 421 -13.19 1.24 20.09
CA GLY A 421 -14.35 0.98 19.22
C GLY A 421 -14.56 2.02 18.12
N ASP A 422 -13.91 3.18 18.23
CA ASP A 422 -14.19 4.34 17.39
C ASP A 422 -13.52 4.21 16.04
N PHE A 423 -14.30 4.29 14.96
CA PHE A 423 -13.77 4.34 13.60
C PHE A 423 -14.43 5.47 12.83
N ARG A 424 -13.63 6.09 11.97
CA ARG A 424 -14.10 7.07 11.01
C ARG A 424 -15.05 6.39 10.04
N THR A 425 -16.22 6.99 9.79
CA THR A 425 -17.10 6.56 8.68
C THR A 425 -16.31 6.58 7.36
N PRO A 426 -16.03 5.44 6.70
CA PRO A 426 -15.33 5.44 5.42
C PRO A 426 -16.29 5.91 4.30
N PRO A 427 -15.78 6.57 3.25
CA PRO A 427 -16.61 6.87 2.09
C PRO A 427 -17.09 5.57 1.42
N LEU A 428 -18.37 5.50 1.05
CA LEU A 428 -18.96 4.33 0.38
C LEU A 428 -18.88 4.40 -1.16
N TRP A 429 -18.35 5.49 -1.73
CA TRP A 429 -18.07 5.48 -3.17
C TRP A 429 -17.12 4.33 -3.53
N GLY A 430 -17.34 3.68 -4.67
CA GLY A 430 -16.53 2.55 -5.09
C GLY A 430 -16.59 1.32 -4.19
N LEU A 431 -17.52 1.20 -3.23
CA LEU A 431 -17.61 0.08 -2.28
C LEU A 431 -17.59 -1.29 -2.98
N ARG A 432 -18.10 -1.38 -4.22
CA ARG A 432 -18.08 -2.61 -5.03
C ARG A 432 -16.67 -3.09 -5.42
N LEU A 433 -15.65 -2.23 -5.31
CA LEU A 433 -14.27 -2.46 -5.75
C LEU A 433 -13.28 -2.57 -4.59
N THR A 434 -13.68 -2.27 -3.35
CA THR A 434 -12.75 -2.06 -2.23
C THR A 434 -12.81 -3.13 -1.15
N GLY A 435 -13.32 -4.32 -1.49
CA GLY A 435 -13.29 -5.44 -0.57
C GLY A 435 -11.85 -5.86 -0.23
N PRO A 436 -11.60 -6.48 0.93
CA PRO A 436 -12.57 -6.81 1.98
C PRO A 436 -12.97 -5.60 2.83
N TYR A 437 -14.03 -5.77 3.62
CA TYR A 437 -14.69 -4.69 4.36
C TYR A 437 -14.40 -4.74 5.86
N MET A 438 -14.79 -3.63 6.53
CA MET A 438 -14.44 -3.28 7.91
C MET A 438 -12.97 -2.87 8.06
N HIS A 439 -12.64 -2.20 9.16
CA HIS A 439 -11.28 -1.72 9.44
C HIS A 439 -10.24 -2.85 9.51
N ASP A 440 -10.66 -4.09 9.71
CA ASP A 440 -9.81 -5.27 9.84
C ASP A 440 -9.92 -6.26 8.67
N GLY A 441 -10.74 -5.93 7.67
CA GLY A 441 -10.93 -6.77 6.48
C GLY A 441 -11.63 -8.10 6.76
N ARG A 442 -12.31 -8.26 7.92
CA ARG A 442 -12.95 -9.54 8.29
C ARG A 442 -14.17 -9.88 7.44
N ALA A 443 -14.84 -8.88 6.87
CA ALA A 443 -16.07 -9.07 6.12
C ALA A 443 -15.76 -9.20 4.62
N THR A 444 -16.19 -10.30 4.02
CA THR A 444 -15.92 -10.58 2.60
C THR A 444 -17.06 -10.15 1.67
N THR A 445 -18.22 -9.81 2.22
CA THR A 445 -19.37 -9.30 1.47
C THR A 445 -19.93 -8.04 2.13
N ILE A 446 -20.66 -7.24 1.35
CA ILE A 446 -21.35 -6.04 1.86
C ILE A 446 -22.40 -6.42 2.92
N ASP A 447 -23.10 -7.55 2.74
CA ASP A 447 -24.05 -8.04 3.75
C ASP A 447 -23.31 -8.40 5.05
N ASP A 448 -22.21 -9.15 4.99
CA ASP A 448 -21.40 -9.47 6.18
C ASP A 448 -20.90 -8.19 6.88
N ALA A 449 -20.53 -7.16 6.12
CA ALA A 449 -20.09 -5.88 6.66
C ALA A 449 -21.23 -5.17 7.40
N ILE A 450 -22.43 -5.10 6.81
CA ILE A 450 -23.61 -4.52 7.47
C ILE A 450 -23.93 -5.30 8.75
N MET A 451 -23.91 -6.63 8.69
CA MET A 451 -24.21 -7.49 9.84
C MET A 451 -23.13 -7.42 10.94
N ALA A 452 -21.92 -6.94 10.64
CA ALA A 452 -20.84 -6.76 11.60
C ALA A 452 -20.91 -5.44 12.38
N HIS A 453 -21.77 -4.49 11.99
CA HIS A 453 -21.97 -3.24 12.71
C HIS A 453 -22.56 -3.50 14.11
N ALA A 454 -22.10 -2.74 15.11
CA ALA A 454 -22.70 -2.73 16.44
C ALA A 454 -22.59 -1.32 17.03
N GLY A 455 -22.65 -1.19 18.36
CA GLY A 455 -22.58 0.11 19.04
C GLY A 455 -23.65 1.07 18.53
N GLU A 456 -23.23 2.24 18.08
CA GLU A 456 -24.11 3.29 17.52
C GLU A 456 -24.90 2.80 16.29
N ALA A 457 -24.33 1.89 15.50
CA ALA A 457 -24.95 1.38 14.28
C ALA A 457 -25.88 0.15 14.52
N GLU A 458 -25.99 -0.33 15.76
CA GLU A 458 -26.75 -1.53 16.12
C GLU A 458 -28.23 -1.43 15.72
N THR A 459 -28.86 -0.26 15.94
CA THR A 459 -30.26 -0.03 15.58
C THR A 459 -30.48 -0.12 14.07
N SER A 460 -29.62 0.51 13.26
CA SER A 460 -29.70 0.48 11.80
C SER A 460 -29.43 -0.93 11.26
N ARG A 461 -28.48 -1.67 11.84
CA ARG A 461 -28.26 -3.09 11.52
C ARG A 461 -29.51 -3.93 11.81
N MET A 462 -30.13 -3.82 12.98
CA MET A 462 -31.34 -4.58 13.32
C MET A 462 -32.51 -4.27 12.37
N ARG A 463 -32.65 -3.01 11.94
CA ARG A 463 -33.65 -2.63 10.93
C ARG A 463 -33.36 -3.26 9.58
N TYR A 464 -32.10 -3.27 9.15
CA TYR A 464 -31.65 -3.98 7.95
C TYR A 464 -31.94 -5.49 8.04
N GLU A 465 -31.68 -6.11 9.19
CA GLU A 465 -31.98 -7.52 9.43
C GLU A 465 -33.47 -7.86 9.30
N GLY A 466 -34.34 -6.94 9.74
CA GLY A 466 -35.79 -7.07 9.66
C GLY A 466 -36.40 -6.74 8.29
N LEU A 467 -35.61 -6.32 7.30
CA LEU A 467 -36.11 -6.01 5.96
C LEU A 467 -36.67 -7.23 5.24
N SER A 468 -37.59 -6.97 4.31
CA SER A 468 -37.99 -7.98 3.33
C SER A 468 -36.82 -8.36 2.42
N ASP A 469 -36.84 -9.57 1.86
CA ASP A 469 -35.82 -10.00 0.90
C ASP A 469 -35.67 -9.00 -0.25
N ALA A 470 -36.78 -8.42 -0.73
CA ALA A 470 -36.79 -7.44 -1.81
C ALA A 470 -36.10 -6.12 -1.43
N ASP A 471 -36.31 -5.63 -0.21
CA ASP A 471 -35.68 -4.39 0.26
C ASP A 471 -34.20 -4.58 0.62
N ARG A 472 -33.84 -5.74 1.18
CA ARG A 472 -32.44 -6.12 1.41
C ARG A 472 -31.69 -6.18 0.08
N ASP A 473 -32.27 -6.85 -0.90
CA ASP A 473 -31.78 -6.91 -2.26
C ASP A 473 -31.63 -5.53 -2.90
N ALA A 474 -32.55 -4.61 -2.62
CA ALA A 474 -32.51 -3.25 -3.12
C ALA A 474 -31.35 -2.45 -2.52
N ILE A 475 -31.15 -2.49 -1.19
CA ILE A 475 -29.98 -1.88 -0.53
C ILE A 475 -28.68 -2.44 -1.11
N LEU A 476 -28.56 -3.76 -1.24
CA LEU A 476 -27.36 -4.37 -1.78
C LEU A 476 -27.11 -3.98 -3.25
N ALA A 477 -28.16 -3.78 -4.05
CA ALA A 477 -28.03 -3.27 -5.41
C ALA A 477 -27.55 -1.81 -5.42
N PHE A 478 -28.13 -0.97 -4.55
CA PHE A 478 -27.70 0.42 -4.37
C PHE A 478 -26.23 0.51 -3.98
N LEU A 479 -25.81 -0.20 -2.93
CA LEU A 479 -24.43 -0.19 -2.45
C LEU A 479 -23.43 -0.76 -3.47
N LYS A 480 -23.84 -1.74 -4.28
CA LYS A 480 -23.02 -2.24 -5.40
C LYS A 480 -22.97 -1.30 -6.59
N SER A 481 -23.91 -0.35 -6.69
CA SER A 481 -23.85 0.69 -7.72
C SER A 481 -22.81 1.76 -7.39
N LEU A 482 -22.49 1.95 -6.11
CA LEU A 482 -21.55 2.98 -5.63
C LEU A 482 -20.12 2.75 -6.10
#